data_AF-A0A9R0QRV9-F1
#
_entry.id   AF-A0A9R0QRV9-F1
#
_cell.length_a   1.000
_cell.length_b   1.000
_cell.length_c   1.000
_cell.angle_alpha   90.00
_cell.angle_beta   90.00
_cell.angle_gamma   90.00
#
_symmetry.space_group_name_H-M   'P 1'
#
loop_
_entity.id
_entity.type
_entity.pdbx_description
1 polymer ?
#
loop_
_entity_poly.entity_id
_entity_poly.type
_entity_poly.pdbx_seq_one_letter_code
_entity_poly.pdbx_strand_id
1 'polypeptide(L)'
;MASQITMQLCRTATDNPNIVFLKVNFDENKPMCKRLNVKVLPFFQFYRGADGQLEAFSCSLAKFQKLKDAIAVHNTDRCSIGPPVGVGDVLDSSSSQEKPTEAAS
;
A
#
# COMPACT_ATOMS: atom_id res chain seq x y z
N MET A 1 19.64 9.07 7.12
CA MET A 1 19.25 7.71 6.65
C MET A 1 18.15 7.73 5.58
N ALA A 2 17.10 8.57 5.69
CA ALA A 2 16.04 8.67 4.67
C ALA A 2 16.56 8.92 3.23
N SER A 3 17.61 9.75 3.08
CA SER A 3 18.22 10.10 1.78
C SER A 3 18.68 8.88 0.95
N GLN A 4 19.18 7.81 1.59
CA GLN A 4 19.69 6.64 0.85
C GLN A 4 18.57 5.79 0.24
N ILE A 5 17.45 5.66 0.94
CA ILE A 5 16.27 4.95 0.42
C ILE A 5 15.66 5.74 -0.74
N THR A 6 15.65 7.08 -0.65
CA THR A 6 15.17 7.94 -1.74
C THR A 6 15.96 7.72 -3.03
N MET A 7 17.30 7.62 -2.97
CA MET A 7 18.12 7.37 -4.16
C MET A 7 17.82 6.03 -4.83
N GLN A 8 17.67 4.96 -4.03
CA GLN A 8 17.31 3.64 -4.55
C GLN A 8 15.90 3.62 -5.14
N LEU A 9 14.95 4.32 -4.51
CA LEU A 9 13.58 4.46 -5.00
C LEU A 9 13.53 5.19 -6.34
N CYS A 10 14.31 6.28 -6.51
CA CYS A 10 14.41 7.00 -7.78
C CYS A 10 14.90 6.08 -8.90
N ARG A 11 15.93 5.27 -8.66
CA ARG A 11 16.40 4.28 -9.64
C ARG A 11 15.31 3.29 -10.01
N THR A 12 14.62 2.72 -9.02
CA THR A 12 13.52 1.79 -9.25
C THR A 12 12.36 2.43 -10.02
N ALA A 13 12.08 3.71 -9.77
CA ALA A 13 11.07 4.46 -10.52
C ALA A 13 11.47 4.68 -11.99
N THR A 14 12.74 4.96 -12.26
CA THR A 14 13.26 5.05 -13.64
C THR A 14 13.12 3.72 -14.38
N ASP A 15 13.41 2.60 -13.70
CA ASP A 15 13.34 1.26 -14.29
C ASP A 15 11.88 0.78 -14.49
N ASN A 16 10.91 1.36 -13.77
CA ASN A 16 9.50 0.95 -13.80
C ASN A 16 8.57 2.15 -14.09
N PRO A 17 8.50 2.61 -15.35
CA PRO A 17 7.75 3.82 -15.72
C PRO A 17 6.23 3.69 -15.52
N ASN A 18 5.71 2.46 -15.45
CA ASN A 18 4.29 2.18 -15.23
C ASN A 18 3.86 2.31 -13.75
N ILE A 19 4.81 2.51 -12.82
CA ILE A 19 4.54 2.59 -11.39
C ILE A 19 4.60 4.05 -10.94
N VAL A 20 3.54 4.49 -10.27
CA VAL A 20 3.45 5.84 -9.70
C VAL A 20 3.94 5.83 -8.26
N PHE A 21 5.00 6.58 -7.97
CA PHE A 21 5.54 6.74 -6.63
C PHE A 21 5.00 8.01 -5.97
N LEU A 22 4.16 7.84 -4.95
CA LEU A 22 3.57 8.94 -4.19
C LEU A 22 4.39 9.20 -2.92
N LYS A 23 4.97 10.39 -2.82
CA LYS A 23 5.66 10.85 -1.61
C LYS A 23 4.66 11.54 -0.70
N VAL A 24 4.43 10.97 0.48
CA VAL A 24 3.60 11.58 1.53
C VAL A 24 4.51 12.09 2.64
N ASN A 25 4.42 13.38 2.95
CA ASN A 25 5.10 13.94 4.12
C ASN A 25 4.27 13.63 5.38
N PHE A 26 4.84 12.85 6.29
CA PHE A 26 4.19 12.47 7.55
C PHE A 26 3.88 13.68 8.43
N ASP A 27 4.77 14.67 8.48
CA ASP A 27 4.61 15.81 9.38
C ASP A 27 3.48 16.76 8.95
N GLU A 28 3.27 16.89 7.63
CA GLU A 28 2.19 17.71 7.07
C GLU A 28 0.85 16.96 7.03
N ASN A 29 0.86 15.62 6.92
CA ASN A 29 -0.34 14.80 6.73
C ASN A 29 -0.65 13.87 7.92
N LYS A 30 -0.30 14.28 9.14
CA LYS A 30 -0.46 13.46 10.37
C LYS A 30 -1.84 12.79 10.50
N PRO A 31 -2.98 13.47 10.27
CA PRO A 31 -4.29 12.83 10.38
C PRO A 31 -4.49 11.69 9.37
N MET A 32 -4.02 11.87 8.13
CA MET A 32 -4.11 10.85 7.08
C MET A 32 -3.21 9.65 7.39
N CYS A 33 -1.95 9.89 7.76
CA CYS A 33 -1.01 8.82 8.12
C CYS A 33 -1.50 8.00 9.32
N LYS A 34 -2.14 8.64 10.31
CA LYS A 34 -2.78 7.94 11.43
C LYS A 34 -3.93 7.04 10.98
N ARG A 35 -4.81 7.51 10.08
CA ARG A 35 -5.90 6.71 9.51
C ARG A 35 -5.40 5.54 8.68
N LEU A 36 -4.29 5.72 7.98
CA LEU A 36 -3.62 4.68 7.18
C LEU A 36 -2.78 3.70 8.04
N ASN A 37 -2.91 3.74 9.37
CA ASN A 37 -2.14 2.93 10.32
C ASN A 37 -0.60 3.04 10.17
N VAL A 38 -0.10 4.17 9.67
CA VAL A 38 1.34 4.41 9.52
C VAL A 38 1.94 4.82 10.87
N LYS A 39 2.70 3.92 11.50
CA LYS A 39 3.29 4.12 12.85
C LYS A 39 4.79 4.38 12.86
N VAL A 40 5.51 3.88 11.86
CA VAL A 40 6.98 3.95 11.78
C VAL A 40 7.39 4.43 10.39
N LEU A 41 8.48 5.17 10.30
CA LEU A 41 9.05 5.63 9.04
C LEU A 41 10.41 4.96 8.83
N PRO A 42 10.75 4.53 7.60
CA PRO A 42 9.96 4.63 6.36
C PRO A 42 8.85 3.58 6.25
N PHE A 43 7.70 3.95 5.67
CA PHE A 43 6.57 3.07 5.42
C PHE A 43 6.16 3.10 3.94
N PHE A 44 5.78 1.95 3.40
CA PHE A 44 5.36 1.79 2.01
C PHE A 44 4.02 1.08 1.96
N GLN A 45 3.14 1.57 1.10
CA GLN A 45 1.85 0.98 0.80
C GLN A 45 1.71 0.84 -0.72
N PHE A 46 1.34 -0.35 -1.16
CA PHE A 46 1.14 -0.67 -2.56
C PHE A 46 -0.36 -0.71 -2.81
N TYR A 47 -0.78 0.05 -3.82
CA TYR A 47 -2.16 0.10 -4.25
C TYR A 47 -2.26 -0.27 -5.71
N ARG A 48 -3.31 -0.99 -6.08
CA ARG A 48 -3.59 -1.36 -7.45
C ARG A 48 -5.09 -1.34 -7.73
N GLY A 49 -5.55 -0.36 -8.49
CA GLY A 49 -6.89 -0.31 -9.10
C GLY A 49 -8.01 -0.88 -8.22
N ALA A 50 -8.68 -1.92 -8.71
CA ALA A 50 -9.78 -2.61 -8.04
C ALA A 50 -9.35 -3.51 -6.86
N ASP A 51 -8.08 -3.91 -6.80
CA ASP A 51 -7.55 -4.73 -5.71
C ASP A 51 -7.32 -3.90 -4.42
N GLY A 52 -7.32 -2.58 -4.52
CA GLY A 52 -7.10 -1.69 -3.38
C GLY A 52 -5.67 -1.84 -2.84
N GLN A 53 -5.52 -2.02 -1.53
CA GLN A 53 -4.22 -2.16 -0.87
C GLN A 53 -3.70 -3.60 -1.00
N LEU A 54 -2.56 -3.77 -1.68
CA LEU A 54 -1.92 -5.07 -1.87
C LEU A 54 -0.96 -5.40 -0.73
N GLU A 55 -0.06 -4.48 -0.42
CA GLU A 55 1.02 -4.67 0.55
C GLU A 55 1.21 -3.41 1.38
N ALA A 56 1.50 -3.58 2.67
CA ALA A 56 1.78 -2.47 3.59
C ALA A 56 2.86 -2.89 4.57
N PHE A 57 4.04 -2.27 4.46
CA PHE A 57 5.17 -2.62 5.30
C PHE A 57 6.11 -1.45 5.57
N SER A 58 6.80 -1.54 6.72
CA SER A 58 7.97 -0.71 6.99
C SER A 58 9.23 -1.37 6.44
N CYS A 59 10.13 -0.56 5.90
CA CYS A 59 11.34 -1.04 5.27
C CYS A 59 12.52 -0.17 5.66
N SER A 60 13.64 -0.80 6.03
CA SER A 60 14.94 -0.15 6.20
C SER A 60 15.82 -0.39 4.97
N LEU A 61 16.95 0.32 4.85
CA LEU A 61 17.86 0.18 3.71
C LEU A 61 18.29 -1.27 3.45
N ALA A 62 18.52 -2.04 4.52
CA ALA A 62 18.90 -3.46 4.43
C ALA A 62 17.78 -4.36 3.87
N LYS A 63 16.52 -3.92 3.97
CA LYS A 63 15.34 -4.65 3.50
C LYS A 63 14.78 -4.08 2.20
N PHE A 64 15.51 -3.20 1.52
CA PHE A 64 15.08 -2.59 0.26
C PHE A 64 14.79 -3.65 -0.83
N GLN A 65 15.45 -4.81 -0.76
CA GLN A 65 15.14 -5.93 -1.66
C GLN A 65 13.66 -6.36 -1.57
N LYS A 66 13.05 -6.34 -0.37
CA LYS A 66 11.62 -6.65 -0.19
C LYS A 66 10.72 -5.72 -1.01
N LEU A 67 11.11 -4.46 -1.18
CA LEU A 67 10.39 -3.51 -2.04
C LEU A 67 10.48 -3.92 -3.50
N LYS A 68 11.67 -4.27 -3.98
CA LYS A 68 11.88 -4.73 -5.37
C LYS A 68 11.11 -6.01 -5.65
N ASP A 69 11.11 -6.94 -4.70
CA ASP A 69 10.41 -8.21 -4.83
C ASP A 69 8.90 -7.99 -4.87
N ALA A 70 8.36 -7.12 -4.00
CA ALA A 70 6.94 -6.73 -4.03
C ALA A 70 6.56 -6.07 -5.37
N ILE A 71 7.43 -5.20 -5.90
CA ILE A 71 7.25 -4.62 -7.24
C ILE A 71 7.21 -5.73 -8.29
N ALA A 72 8.17 -6.64 -8.30
CA ALA A 72 8.21 -7.73 -9.29
C ALA A 72 6.97 -8.63 -9.23
N VAL A 73 6.45 -8.92 -8.04
CA VAL A 73 5.23 -9.71 -7.84
C VAL A 73 3.99 -8.97 -8.35
N HIS A 74 3.90 -7.66 -8.11
CA HIS A 74 2.69 -6.88 -8.38
C HIS A 74 2.71 -6.06 -9.68
N ASN A 75 3.84 -5.97 -10.40
CA ASN A 75 3.98 -5.24 -11.67
C ASN A 75 3.54 -6.06 -12.91
N THR A 76 2.64 -7.02 -12.73
CA THR A 76 2.13 -7.85 -13.83
C THR A 76 1.13 -7.08 -14.70
N ASP A 77 1.09 -7.30 -16.01
CA ASP A 77 0.14 -6.69 -16.97
C ASP A 77 -1.29 -7.23 -16.84
N ARG A 78 -1.82 -7.29 -15.61
CA ARG A 78 -3.22 -7.69 -15.37
C ARG A 78 -4.13 -6.48 -15.53
N CYS A 79 -5.10 -6.59 -16.43
CA CYS A 79 -6.24 -5.67 -16.50
C CYS A 79 -6.93 -5.62 -15.14
N SER A 80 -7.03 -4.43 -14.55
CA SER A 80 -7.94 -4.15 -13.45
C SER A 80 -9.36 -4.21 -13.98
N ILE A 81 -9.98 -5.38 -13.95
CA ILE A 81 -11.39 -5.56 -14.32
C ILE A 81 -12.22 -5.27 -13.06
N GLY A 82 -12.48 -3.99 -12.81
CA GLY A 82 -13.30 -3.55 -11.69
C GLY A 82 -13.13 -2.04 -11.42
N PRO A 83 -14.14 -1.38 -10.80
CA PRO A 83 -13.99 -0.01 -10.36
C PRO A 83 -12.82 0.10 -9.36
N PRO A 84 -11.99 1.16 -9.44
CA PRO A 84 -10.87 1.31 -8.53
C PRO A 84 -11.36 1.49 -7.09
N VAL A 85 -10.83 0.67 -6.16
CA VAL A 85 -11.14 0.80 -4.73
C VAL A 85 -10.33 1.96 -4.19
N GLY A 86 -11.02 3.05 -3.87
CA GLY A 86 -10.42 4.24 -3.28
C GLY A 86 -10.01 4.00 -1.82
N VAL A 87 -9.03 4.77 -1.34
CA VAL A 87 -8.53 4.76 0.05
C VAL A 87 -9.65 4.96 1.10
N GLY A 88 -10.80 5.52 0.70
CA GLY A 88 -11.97 5.69 1.56
C GLY A 88 -12.71 4.38 1.90
N ASP A 89 -12.74 3.41 0.98
CA ASP A 89 -13.49 2.14 1.15
C ASP A 89 -12.76 1.13 2.03
N VAL A 90 -11.43 1.24 2.10
CA VAL A 90 -10.57 0.35 2.93
C VAL A 90 -10.85 0.54 4.43
N LEU A 91 -11.41 1.68 4.83
CA LEU A 91 -11.69 2.02 6.23
C LEU A 91 -13.07 1.54 6.70
N ASP A 92 -14.01 1.26 5.79
CA ASP A 92 -15.37 0.82 6.12
C ASP A 92 -15.50 -0.70 6.24
N SER A 93 -14.51 -1.47 5.79
CA SER A 93 -14.59 -2.94 5.85
C SER A 93 -14.19 -3.54 7.23
N SER A 94 -14.04 -2.72 8.27
CA SER A 94 -13.65 -3.18 9.63
C SER A 94 -14.71 -2.98 10.73
N SER A 95 -15.98 -2.83 10.35
CA SER A 95 -17.16 -3.14 11.17
C SER A 95 -18.15 -3.87 10.24
N SER A 96 -18.55 -5.11 10.46
CA SER A 96 -19.01 -5.68 11.72
C SER A 96 -18.79 -7.19 11.77
N GLN A 97 -18.35 -7.65 12.93
CA GLN A 97 -18.57 -9.01 13.41
C GLN A 97 -20.01 -9.06 13.96
N GLU A 98 -20.81 -10.07 13.61
CA GLU A 98 -21.66 -10.89 14.54
C GLU A 98 -22.62 -11.87 13.80
N LYS A 99 -22.63 -13.13 14.27
CA LYS A 99 -23.53 -14.31 14.01
C LYS A 99 -24.88 -14.12 14.78
N PRO A 100 -25.89 -15.04 14.91
CA PRO A 100 -26.37 -16.27 14.20
C PRO A 100 -27.93 -16.34 13.98
N THR A 101 -28.47 -17.37 13.30
CA THR A 101 -29.65 -18.25 13.68
C THR A 101 -30.07 -19.14 12.48
N GLU A 102 -29.93 -20.47 12.57
CA GLU A 102 -30.93 -21.48 12.98
C GLU A 102 -32.17 -21.53 12.07
N ALA A 103 -32.24 -22.56 11.22
CA ALA A 103 -33.43 -22.92 10.46
C ALA A 103 -33.82 -24.35 10.81
N ALA A 104 -34.84 -24.47 11.66
CA ALA A 104 -35.67 -25.65 11.78
C ALA A 104 -36.86 -25.49 10.84
N SER A 105 -37.07 -26.46 9.95
CA SER A 105 -38.37 -26.93 9.45
C SER A 105 -38.17 -28.25 8.73
#